data_AF-X5EC57-F1
#
_entry.id   AF-X5EC57-F1
#
_cell.length_a   1.000
_cell.length_b   1.000
_cell.length_c   1.000
_cell.angle_alpha   90.00
_cell.angle_beta   90.00
_cell.angle_gamma   90.00
#
_symmetry.space_group_name_H-M   'P 1'
#
loop_
_entity.id
_entity.type
_entity.pdbx_description
1 polymer ?
#
loop_
_entity_poly.entity_id
_entity_poly.type
_entity_poly.pdbx_seq_one_letter_code
_entity_poly.pdbx_strand_id
1 'polypeptide(L)'
;MGGIGPWQILIIVLIILLLFGASKLPTLARSAGRSMRIFKSEMTEMKNDGQPSVESAKPTTSTDGISDDISAEPEFRPNNNQSQER
;
A
#
# COMPACT_ATOMS: atom_id res chain seq x y z
N MET A 1 -21.93 -31.46 -16.38
CA MET A 1 -20.59 -31.25 -15.77
C MET A 1 -20.65 -29.96 -14.97
N GLY A 2 -20.84 -30.07 -13.64
CA GLY A 2 -21.10 -28.93 -12.76
C GLY A 2 -19.86 -28.06 -12.60
N GLY A 3 -19.91 -26.85 -13.16
CA GLY A 3 -18.86 -25.85 -12.98
C GLY A 3 -18.87 -25.31 -11.55
N ILE A 4 -17.70 -24.90 -11.07
CA ILE A 4 -17.57 -24.15 -9.82
C ILE A 4 -18.39 -22.87 -9.98
N GLY A 5 -19.53 -22.82 -9.31
CA GLY A 5 -20.41 -21.69 -9.32
C GLY A 5 -19.91 -20.59 -8.37
N PRO A 6 -20.40 -19.36 -8.55
CA PRO A 6 -20.13 -18.26 -7.64
C PRO A 6 -20.51 -18.60 -6.18
N TRP A 7 -21.47 -19.50 -6.00
CA TRP A 7 -21.92 -19.94 -4.67
C TRP A 7 -20.84 -20.71 -3.90
N GLN A 8 -20.06 -21.55 -4.55
CA GLN A 8 -18.94 -22.29 -3.92
C GLN A 8 -17.80 -21.35 -3.53
N ILE A 9 -17.47 -20.37 -4.38
CA ILE A 9 -16.44 -19.37 -4.08
C ILE A 9 -16.83 -18.56 -2.85
N LEU A 10 -18.10 -18.16 -2.73
CA LEU A 10 -18.59 -17.42 -1.57
C LEU A 10 -18.39 -18.19 -0.25
N ILE A 11 -18.64 -19.49 -0.27
CA ILE A 11 -18.42 -20.38 0.89
C ILE A 11 -16.94 -20.47 1.25
N ILE A 12 -16.05 -20.62 0.27
CA ILE A 12 -14.59 -20.66 0.49
C ILE A 12 -14.10 -19.34 1.09
N VAL A 13 -14.58 -18.21 0.56
CA VAL A 13 -14.27 -16.90 1.10
C VAL A 13 -14.74 -16.81 2.55
N LEU A 14 -15.95 -17.26 2.86
CA LEU A 14 -16.50 -17.26 4.22
C LEU A 14 -15.61 -18.03 5.21
N ILE A 15 -15.18 -19.26 4.87
CA ILE A 15 -14.27 -20.03 5.75
C ILE A 15 -12.93 -19.32 5.95
N ILE A 16 -12.34 -18.74 4.90
CA ILE A 16 -11.08 -17.99 5.04
C ILE A 16 -11.28 -16.74 5.92
N LEU A 17 -12.41 -16.04 5.81
CA LEU A 17 -12.73 -14.91 6.70
C LEU A 17 -12.88 -15.35 8.16
N LEU A 18 -13.44 -16.53 8.44
CA LEU A 18 -13.53 -17.04 9.81
C LEU A 18 -12.14 -17.38 10.39
N LEU A 19 -11.23 -17.94 9.58
CA LEU A 19 -9.88 -18.32 10.03
C LEU A 19 -8.96 -17.11 10.18
N PHE A 20 -8.93 -16.22 9.19
CA PHE A 20 -7.99 -15.11 9.12
C PHE A 20 -8.57 -13.78 9.63
N GLY A 21 -9.90 -13.67 9.74
CA GLY A 21 -10.62 -12.45 10.06
C GLY A 21 -10.82 -11.54 8.84
N ALA A 22 -11.90 -10.75 8.86
CA ALA A 22 -12.25 -9.81 7.80
C ALA A 22 -11.19 -8.72 7.55
N SER A 23 -10.34 -8.40 8.55
CA SER A 23 -9.33 -7.35 8.45
C SER A 23 -8.01 -7.79 7.80
N LYS A 24 -7.71 -9.10 7.74
CA LYS A 24 -6.40 -9.58 7.27
C LYS A 24 -6.38 -9.89 5.77
N LEU A 25 -7.47 -10.39 5.20
CA LEU A 25 -7.61 -10.56 3.75
C LEU A 25 -7.43 -9.28 2.92
N PRO A 26 -8.10 -8.15 3.23
CA PRO A 26 -7.93 -6.92 2.44
C PRO A 26 -6.51 -6.36 2.58
N THR A 27 -5.87 -6.54 3.73
CA THR A 27 -4.49 -6.11 3.96
C THR A 27 -3.50 -6.90 3.12
N LEU A 28 -3.62 -8.24 3.10
CA LEU A 28 -2.80 -9.12 2.26
C LEU A 28 -3.06 -8.90 0.76
N ALA A 29 -4.32 -8.71 0.37
CA ALA A 29 -4.69 -8.41 -1.01
C ALA A 29 -4.16 -7.04 -1.46
N ARG A 30 -4.19 -6.02 -0.59
CA ARG A 30 -3.63 -4.69 -0.90
C ARG A 30 -2.11 -4.74 -1.08
N SER A 31 -1.37 -5.44 -0.22
CA SER A 31 0.09 -5.55 -0.37
C SER A 31 0.47 -6.37 -1.60
N ALA A 32 -0.15 -7.54 -1.80
CA ALA A 32 0.06 -8.38 -2.98
C ALA A 32 -0.33 -7.65 -4.28
N GLY A 33 -1.43 -6.89 -4.27
CA GLY A 33 -1.89 -6.10 -5.41
C GLY A 33 -0.95 -4.96 -5.79
N ARG A 34 -0.32 -4.29 -4.82
CA ARG A 34 0.71 -3.27 -5.10
C ARG A 34 1.93 -3.88 -5.80
N SER A 35 2.46 -4.99 -5.28
CA SER A 35 3.56 -5.71 -5.92
C SER A 35 3.17 -6.15 -7.33
N MET A 36 2.00 -6.78 -7.49
CA MET A 36 1.52 -7.26 -8.78
C MET A 36 1.30 -6.14 -9.81
N ARG A 37 0.88 -4.94 -9.39
CA ARG A 37 0.75 -3.77 -10.27
C ARG A 37 2.10 -3.35 -10.83
N ILE A 38 3.13 -3.28 -9.99
CA ILE A 38 4.49 -2.91 -10.40
C ILE A 38 5.04 -3.94 -11.39
N PHE A 39 4.97 -5.23 -11.05
CA PHE A 39 5.37 -6.31 -11.96
C PHE A 39 4.61 -6.29 -13.29
N LYS A 40 3.30 -5.99 -13.25
CA LYS A 40 2.48 -5.89 -14.47
C LYS A 40 2.88 -4.70 -15.34
N SER A 41 3.17 -3.55 -14.74
CA SER A 41 3.61 -2.35 -15.45
C SER A 41 4.96 -2.57 -16.14
N GLU A 42 5.95 -3.11 -15.42
CA GLU A 42 7.27 -3.42 -15.99
C GLU A 42 7.18 -4.49 -17.09
N MET A 43 6.40 -5.56 -16.87
CA MET A 43 6.18 -6.60 -17.88
C MET A 43 5.43 -6.08 -19.11
N THR A 44 4.53 -5.11 -18.92
CA THR A 44 3.79 -4.48 -20.02
C THR A 44 4.70 -3.55 -20.81
N GLU A 45 5.60 -2.81 -20.15
CA GLU A 45 6.59 -1.94 -20.78
C GLU A 45 7.58 -2.75 -21.64
N MET A 46 8.09 -3.87 -21.11
CA MET A 46 8.91 -4.82 -21.88
C MET A 46 8.18 -5.43 -23.09
N LYS A 47 6.84 -5.48 -23.07
CA LYS A 47 6.03 -5.99 -24.17
C LYS A 47 5.64 -4.89 -25.17
N ASN A 48 5.66 -3.61 -24.78
CA ASN A 48 5.10 -2.48 -25.51
C ASN A 48 6.15 -1.42 -25.86
N ASP A 49 7.34 -1.83 -26.29
CA ASP A 49 8.47 -0.99 -26.76
C ASP A 49 8.16 -0.12 -28.02
N GLY A 50 6.96 0.46 -28.12
CA GLY A 50 6.50 1.25 -29.26
C GLY A 50 5.24 2.11 -29.06
N GLN A 51 4.67 2.28 -27.86
CA GLN A 51 3.57 3.25 -27.67
C GLN A 51 3.51 3.83 -26.24
N PRO A 52 3.45 5.17 -26.06
CA PRO A 52 3.41 5.78 -24.74
C PRO A 52 2.04 5.56 -24.09
N SER A 53 2.00 4.79 -23.00
CA SER A 53 0.81 4.69 -22.16
C SER A 53 0.83 5.83 -21.14
N VAL A 54 0.04 6.87 -21.43
CA VAL A 54 -0.28 7.92 -20.47
C VAL A 54 -1.15 7.35 -19.34
N GLU A 55 -0.67 7.56 -18.13
CA GLU A 55 -1.47 7.72 -16.91
C GLU A 55 -2.11 6.47 -16.30
N SER A 56 -1.54 6.04 -15.18
CA SER A 56 -2.23 5.20 -14.21
C SER A 56 -2.19 5.87 -12.84
N ALA A 57 -3.28 6.56 -12.54
CA ALA A 57 -3.56 7.34 -11.35
C ALA A 57 -2.97 6.77 -10.04
N LYS A 58 -2.38 7.68 -9.26
CA LYS A 58 -2.21 7.58 -7.81
C LYS A 58 -3.57 7.31 -7.15
N PRO A 59 -3.60 6.40 -6.18
CA PRO A 59 -4.08 6.83 -4.87
C PRO A 59 -2.99 6.61 -3.83
N THR A 60 -2.48 7.74 -3.34
CA THR A 60 -1.84 7.85 -2.04
C THR A 60 -2.89 7.55 -0.98
N THR A 61 -2.83 6.39 -0.33
CA THR A 61 -3.25 6.22 1.07
C THR A 61 -2.44 5.05 1.62
N SER A 62 -1.21 5.37 1.99
CA SER A 62 -0.48 4.67 3.04
C SER A 62 -0.75 5.46 4.32
N THR A 63 -1.89 5.21 4.95
CA THR A 63 -2.17 5.68 6.31
C THR A 63 -2.88 4.53 7.01
N ASP A 64 -2.09 3.67 7.63
CA ASP A 64 -2.49 2.93 8.83
C ASP A 64 -1.17 2.54 9.51
N GLY A 65 -0.81 3.28 10.58
CA GLY A 65 0.43 3.06 11.32
C GLY A 65 1.20 4.30 11.80
N ILE A 66 0.69 5.53 11.70
CA ILE A 66 1.16 6.64 12.56
C ILE A 66 0.20 6.74 13.73
N SER A 67 0.44 5.90 14.73
CA SER A 67 -0.24 5.92 16.02
C SER A 67 0.69 5.34 17.06
N ASP A 68 1.94 5.81 17.12
CA ASP A 68 2.75 5.76 18.35
C ASP A 68 3.95 6.71 18.17
N ASP A 69 4.15 7.54 19.18
CA ASP A 69 5.33 8.38 19.45
C ASP A 69 5.46 9.75 18.73
N ILE A 70 4.55 10.67 19.03
CA ILE A 70 4.93 12.08 19.21
C ILE A 70 5.01 12.31 20.73
N SER A 71 6.17 12.01 21.33
CA SER A 71 6.50 12.34 22.73
C SER A 71 7.96 12.74 22.94
N ALA A 72 8.65 13.18 21.89
CA ALA A 72 9.88 13.94 22.03
C ALA A 72 9.65 15.37 21.51
N GLU A 73 9.47 16.25 22.47
CA GLU A 73 9.43 17.71 22.38
C GLU A 73 10.37 18.26 21.29
N PRO A 74 9.92 19.16 20.40
CA PRO A 74 10.82 19.89 19.54
C PRO A 74 11.56 20.90 20.42
N GLU A 75 12.73 20.51 20.93
CA GLU A 75 13.68 21.44 21.55
C GLU A 75 14.07 22.49 20.49
N PHE A 76 13.39 23.63 20.52
CA PHE A 76 13.83 24.85 19.88
C PHE A 76 15.14 25.27 20.55
N ARG A 77 16.28 24.87 19.96
CA ARG A 77 17.60 25.39 20.34
C ARG A 77 17.83 26.69 19.56
N PRO A 78 17.67 27.89 20.18
CA PRO A 78 18.06 29.12 19.53
C PRO A 78 19.58 29.13 19.30
N ASN A 79 19.97 29.28 18.04
CA ASN A 79 21.35 29.31 17.58
C ASN A 79 22.00 30.65 17.98
N ASN A 80 22.74 30.68 19.09
CA ASN A 80 23.25 31.89 19.73
C ASN A 80 24.63 32.36 19.21
N ASN A 81 24.83 32.36 17.90
CA ASN A 81 26.16 32.54 17.30
C ASN A 81 26.37 33.95 16.72
N GLN A 82 25.67 34.97 17.22
CA GLN A 82 25.60 36.28 16.56
C GLN A 82 25.98 37.48 17.45
N SER A 83 26.74 37.30 18.53
CA SER A 83 27.02 38.42 19.47
C SER A 83 28.43 38.53 20.04
N GLN A 84 29.40 37.74 19.56
CA GLN A 84 30.82 37.98 19.79
C GLN A 84 31.50 37.74 18.44
N GLU A 85 32.01 38.72 17.71
CA GLU A 85 33.06 39.65 18.11
C GLU A 85 32.76 41.06 17.56
N ARG A 86 32.63 42.04 18.47
CA ARG A 86 32.81 43.47 18.22
C ARG A 86 34.10 43.89 18.91
#